data_AF-A0A938BR90-F1
#
_entry.id   AF-A0A938BR90-F1
#
_cell.length_a   1.000
_cell.length_b   1.000
_cell.length_c   1.000
_cell.angle_alpha   90.00
_cell.angle_beta   90.00
_cell.angle_gamma   90.00
#
_symmetry.space_group_name_H-M   'P 1'
#
loop_
_entity.id
_entity.type
_entity.pdbx_description
1 polymer ?
#
loop_
_entity_poly.entity_id
_entity_poly.type
_entity_poly.pdbx_seq_one_letter_code
_entity_poly.pdbx_strand_id
1 'polypeptide(L)'
;MKLEYEHMVDAHMNATDKLTSFFRYMLLIYSAPLLLLARTDELHKWSPWVFTAIALVGFAVTMYMSKLRFETLLYARTVNGVRRYFLDRYDDLDFVESSEYRVLPSQKSIPPFADLGQFSWIIVAAGFVNSVYLYLGLSSSDKLLAMTSWLAGLYVEAGIVRAATISPGLVLKLVGAQLALLYFWLHRLSFDQLARHEEGGMTFFNHAVGVDIDGVLNEHCQQFCKVLKKLTKKSIRPEQITRMPVRYAGIGVTEEDERTVFESKEYWTTMPPKAGAATELGRIRDQLGFQVHAFTWRPWRVKRFWSIRMGTRRWLSKNSFRFDSLTFEKGNLGEPVGMKAALYRSRFYISKSRRIQFFVEDDLDKARSLSNICRAVFLMDQPYNYTGRLPHNVIRVRKWQEIYDALKQLC
;
A
#
# COMPACT_ATOMS: atom_id res chain seq x y z
N MET A 1 22.08 -20.06 -4.92
CA MET A 1 22.04 -18.89 -5.82
C MET A 1 22.02 -19.24 -7.30
N LYS A 2 23.04 -19.87 -7.92
CA LYS A 2 22.96 -20.25 -9.36
C LYS A 2 21.75 -21.15 -9.65
N LEU A 3 21.58 -22.22 -8.88
CA LEU A 3 20.43 -23.13 -9.01
C LEU A 3 19.07 -22.44 -8.80
N GLU A 4 18.98 -21.51 -7.84
CA GLU A 4 17.76 -20.74 -7.61
C GLU A 4 17.46 -19.79 -8.78
N TYR A 5 18.49 -19.17 -9.35
CA TYR A 5 18.35 -18.34 -10.54
C TYR A 5 17.84 -19.16 -11.73
N GLU A 6 18.39 -20.35 -11.96
CA GLU A 6 17.91 -21.28 -12.99
C GLU A 6 16.43 -21.63 -12.76
N HIS A 7 16.03 -21.98 -11.54
CA HIS A 7 14.62 -22.23 -11.21
C HIS A 7 13.71 -21.00 -11.45
N MET A 8 14.19 -19.78 -11.18
CA MET A 8 13.43 -18.55 -11.44
C MET A 8 13.27 -18.28 -12.94
N VAL A 9 14.31 -18.53 -13.73
CA VAL A 9 14.26 -18.41 -15.19
C VAL A 9 13.29 -19.44 -15.77
N ASP A 10 13.37 -20.69 -15.34
CA ASP A 10 12.46 -21.75 -15.78
C ASP A 10 11.00 -21.43 -15.41
N ALA A 11 10.76 -20.91 -14.20
CA ALA A 11 9.44 -20.47 -13.79
C ALA A 11 8.90 -19.32 -14.66
N HIS A 12 9.75 -18.35 -15.01
CA HIS A 12 9.41 -17.26 -15.91
C HIS A 12 9.04 -17.73 -17.32
N MET A 13 9.82 -18.65 -17.89
CA MET A 13 9.57 -19.22 -19.22
C MET A 13 8.27 -20.03 -19.22
N ASN A 14 8.09 -20.90 -18.22
CA ASN A 14 6.85 -21.68 -18.06
C ASN A 14 5.59 -20.80 -17.91
N ALA A 15 5.69 -19.68 -17.18
CA ALA A 15 4.60 -18.72 -17.05
C ALA A 15 4.27 -18.03 -18.39
N THR A 16 5.31 -17.70 -19.17
CA THR A 16 5.18 -17.09 -20.50
C THR A 16 4.54 -18.06 -21.51
N ASP A 17 4.91 -19.34 -21.47
CA ASP A 17 4.33 -20.38 -22.32
C ASP A 17 2.86 -20.64 -22.00
N LYS A 18 2.51 -20.65 -20.70
CA LYS A 18 1.12 -20.71 -20.26
C LYS A 18 0.34 -19.51 -20.76
N LEU A 19 0.86 -18.29 -20.61
CA LEU A 19 0.21 -17.07 -21.10
C LEU A 19 -0.07 -17.15 -22.60
N THR A 20 0.89 -17.61 -23.39
CA THR A 20 0.75 -17.82 -24.84
C THR A 20 -0.33 -18.85 -25.17
N SER A 21 -0.37 -19.96 -24.43
CA SER A 21 -1.36 -21.02 -24.62
C SER A 21 -2.78 -20.51 -24.32
N PHE A 22 -2.97 -19.76 -23.23
CA PHE A 22 -4.26 -19.16 -22.89
C PHE A 22 -4.70 -18.10 -23.90
N PHE A 23 -3.77 -17.33 -24.47
CA PHE A 23 -4.09 -16.40 -25.55
C PHE A 23 -4.65 -17.14 -26.78
N ARG A 24 -4.07 -18.29 -27.16
CA ARG A 24 -4.59 -19.12 -28.26
C ARG A 24 -5.99 -19.65 -27.96
N TYR A 25 -6.24 -20.12 -26.72
CA TYR A 25 -7.57 -20.56 -26.31
C TYR A 25 -8.59 -19.42 -26.34
N MET A 26 -8.20 -18.21 -25.94
CA MET A 26 -9.06 -17.03 -26.03
C MET A 26 -9.44 -16.72 -27.48
N LEU A 27 -8.48 -16.77 -28.42
CA LEU A 27 -8.77 -16.58 -29.85
C LEU A 27 -9.73 -17.63 -30.41
N LEU A 28 -9.60 -18.89 -29.97
CA LEU A 28 -10.53 -19.96 -30.35
C LEU A 28 -11.93 -19.74 -29.78
N ILE A 29 -12.05 -19.30 -28.52
CA ILE A 29 -13.34 -18.95 -27.91
C ILE A 29 -13.99 -17.80 -28.67
N TYR A 30 -13.22 -16.80 -29.08
CA TYR A 30 -13.73 -15.66 -29.85
C TYR A 30 -14.06 -16.00 -31.30
N SER A 31 -13.51 -17.05 -31.90
CA SER A 31 -13.92 -17.44 -33.26
C SER A 31 -15.21 -18.28 -33.29
N ALA A 32 -15.57 -18.95 -32.20
CA ALA A 32 -16.73 -19.83 -32.13
C ALA A 32 -18.08 -19.19 -32.52
N PRO A 33 -18.43 -17.96 -32.08
CA PRO A 33 -19.70 -17.34 -32.47
C PRO A 33 -19.82 -17.06 -33.97
N LEU A 34 -18.72 -16.79 -34.66
CA LEU A 34 -18.73 -16.53 -36.10
C LEU A 34 -19.19 -17.77 -36.89
N LEU A 35 -18.85 -18.97 -36.40
CA LEU A 35 -19.32 -20.23 -36.97
C LEU A 35 -20.82 -20.46 -36.73
N LEU A 36 -21.35 -19.99 -35.59
CA LEU A 36 -22.77 -20.09 -35.27
C LEU A 36 -23.62 -19.17 -36.14
N LEU A 37 -23.11 -17.99 -36.48
CA LEU A 37 -23.77 -17.08 -37.43
C LEU A 37 -23.89 -17.65 -38.84
N ALA A 38 -23.10 -18.68 -39.19
CA ALA A 38 -23.13 -19.33 -40.50
C ALA A 38 -24.09 -20.53 -40.58
N ARG A 39 -24.82 -20.88 -39.51
CA ARG A 39 -25.69 -22.08 -39.45
C ARG A 39 -27.20 -21.74 -39.37
N THR A 40 -28.02 -22.77 -39.55
CA THR A 40 -29.48 -22.76 -39.77
C THR A 40 -30.33 -22.08 -38.67
N ASP A 41 -31.57 -21.74 -39.03
CA ASP A 41 -32.57 -21.00 -38.25
C ASP A 41 -32.81 -21.49 -36.80
N GLU A 42 -32.60 -22.78 -36.52
CA GLU A 42 -32.79 -23.32 -35.16
C GLU A 42 -31.70 -22.86 -34.18
N LEU A 43 -30.46 -22.69 -34.64
CA LEU A 43 -29.34 -22.22 -33.82
C LEU A 43 -29.45 -20.73 -33.50
N HIS A 44 -30.09 -19.96 -34.38
CA HIS A 44 -30.33 -18.52 -34.18
C HIS A 44 -31.11 -18.24 -32.88
N LYS A 45 -32.01 -19.14 -32.45
CA LYS A 45 -32.76 -19.00 -31.19
C LYS A 45 -31.87 -19.02 -29.95
N TRP A 46 -30.72 -19.70 -30.01
CA TRP A 46 -29.78 -19.85 -28.90
C TRP A 46 -28.64 -18.84 -28.94
N SER A 47 -28.39 -18.21 -30.11
CA SER A 47 -27.33 -17.24 -30.31
C SER A 47 -27.24 -16.16 -29.22
N PRO A 48 -28.35 -15.54 -28.73
CA PRO A 48 -28.26 -14.52 -27.68
C PRO A 48 -27.59 -15.01 -26.39
N TRP A 49 -27.92 -16.23 -25.98
CA TRP A 49 -27.36 -16.86 -24.77
C TRP A 49 -25.90 -17.25 -24.98
N VAL A 50 -25.57 -17.78 -26.15
CA VAL A 50 -24.20 -18.16 -26.48
C VAL A 50 -23.28 -16.94 -26.51
N PHE A 51 -23.70 -15.85 -27.16
CA PHE A 51 -22.94 -14.60 -27.17
C PHE A 51 -22.71 -14.05 -25.76
N THR A 52 -23.76 -14.05 -24.93
CA THR A 52 -23.66 -13.58 -23.53
C THR A 52 -22.71 -14.46 -22.72
N ALA A 53 -22.82 -15.78 -22.84
CA ALA A 53 -21.94 -16.73 -22.14
C ALA A 53 -20.48 -16.55 -22.56
N ILE A 54 -20.22 -16.38 -23.86
CA ILE A 54 -18.87 -16.15 -24.39
C ILE A 54 -18.30 -14.82 -23.89
N ALA A 55 -19.10 -13.76 -23.81
CA ALA A 55 -18.66 -12.48 -23.24
C ALA A 55 -18.24 -12.60 -21.76
N LEU A 56 -18.98 -13.38 -20.96
CA LEU A 56 -18.67 -13.62 -19.53
C LEU A 56 -17.42 -14.49 -19.35
N VAL A 57 -17.32 -15.59 -20.12
CA VAL A 57 -16.14 -16.47 -20.11
C VAL A 57 -14.91 -15.70 -20.59
N GLY A 58 -15.04 -14.89 -21.64
CA GLY A 58 -13.98 -14.03 -22.15
C GLY A 58 -13.43 -13.06 -21.12
N PHE A 59 -14.30 -12.44 -20.31
CA PHE A 59 -13.87 -11.58 -19.20
C PHE A 59 -13.07 -12.37 -18.16
N ALA A 60 -13.58 -13.52 -17.72
CA ALA A 60 -12.89 -14.36 -16.74
C ALA A 60 -11.52 -14.83 -17.24
N VAL A 61 -11.42 -15.27 -18.50
CA VAL A 61 -10.15 -15.65 -19.13
C VAL A 61 -9.21 -14.46 -19.21
N THR A 62 -9.70 -13.27 -19.56
CA THR A 62 -8.88 -12.04 -19.61
C THR A 62 -8.31 -11.68 -18.24
N MET A 63 -9.10 -11.80 -17.16
CA MET A 63 -8.62 -11.57 -15.79
C MET A 63 -7.59 -12.62 -15.36
N TYR A 64 -7.81 -13.88 -15.73
CA TYR A 64 -6.85 -14.95 -15.46
C TYR A 64 -5.52 -14.74 -16.20
N MET A 65 -5.57 -14.37 -17.48
CA MET A 65 -4.38 -14.00 -18.25
C MET A 65 -3.64 -12.81 -17.64
N SER A 66 -4.38 -11.82 -17.12
CA SER A 66 -3.79 -10.68 -16.41
C SER A 66 -3.00 -11.15 -15.19
N LYS A 67 -3.54 -12.10 -14.42
CA LYS A 67 -2.83 -12.69 -13.28
C LYS A 67 -1.56 -13.43 -13.70
N LEU A 68 -1.60 -14.25 -14.74
CA LEU A 68 -0.42 -14.93 -15.30
C LEU A 68 0.65 -13.93 -15.77
N ARG A 69 0.23 -12.82 -16.39
CA ARG A 69 1.14 -11.75 -16.78
C ARG A 69 1.82 -11.13 -15.55
N PHE A 70 1.07 -10.87 -14.47
CA PHE A 70 1.65 -10.36 -13.23
C PHE A 70 2.64 -11.34 -12.61
N GLU A 71 2.38 -12.64 -12.62
CA GLU A 71 3.37 -13.64 -12.17
C GLU A 71 4.66 -13.59 -13.01
N THR A 72 4.53 -13.49 -14.34
CA THR A 72 5.67 -13.37 -15.26
C THR A 72 6.51 -12.12 -14.95
N LEU A 73 5.85 -10.99 -14.69
CA LEU A 73 6.49 -9.73 -14.31
C LEU A 73 7.18 -9.82 -12.94
N LEU A 74 6.60 -10.55 -11.98
CA LEU A 74 7.22 -10.80 -10.67
C LEU A 74 8.54 -11.56 -10.81
N TYR A 75 8.58 -12.60 -11.62
CA TYR A 75 9.81 -13.35 -11.87
C TYR A 75 10.88 -12.46 -12.49
N ALA A 76 10.51 -11.62 -13.48
CA ALA A 76 11.44 -10.67 -14.09
C ALA A 76 12.02 -9.68 -13.06
N ARG A 77 11.18 -9.13 -12.18
CA ARG A 77 11.61 -8.26 -11.08
C ARG A 77 12.52 -8.97 -10.07
N THR A 78 12.24 -10.23 -9.79
CA THR A 78 13.06 -11.05 -8.87
C THR A 78 14.45 -11.28 -9.45
N VAL A 79 14.52 -11.62 -10.75
CA VAL A 79 15.78 -11.71 -11.50
C VAL A 79 16.54 -10.38 -11.47
N ASN A 80 15.87 -9.24 -11.63
CA ASN A 80 16.50 -7.92 -11.50
C ASN A 80 17.06 -7.69 -10.09
N GLY A 81 16.36 -8.17 -9.05
CA GLY A 81 16.84 -8.14 -7.66
C GLY A 81 18.11 -8.96 -7.44
N VAL A 82 18.18 -10.16 -8.01
CA VAL A 82 19.39 -11.01 -7.95
C VAL A 82 20.56 -10.35 -8.69
N ARG A 83 20.31 -9.76 -9.87
CA ARG A 83 21.34 -9.02 -10.61
C ARG A 83 21.89 -7.86 -9.80
N ARG A 84 21.00 -7.06 -9.20
CA ARG A 84 21.40 -5.96 -8.33
C ARG A 84 22.25 -6.44 -7.17
N TYR A 85 21.88 -7.55 -6.52
CA TYR A 85 22.68 -8.13 -5.43
C TYR A 85 24.13 -8.42 -5.85
N PHE A 86 24.34 -8.98 -7.04
CA PHE A 86 25.70 -9.23 -7.54
C PHE A 86 26.42 -7.93 -7.89
N LEU A 87 25.75 -7.00 -8.58
CA LEU A 87 26.33 -5.69 -8.91
C LEU A 87 26.79 -4.94 -7.66
N ASP A 88 25.97 -4.94 -6.60
CA ASP A 88 26.26 -4.26 -5.33
C ASP A 88 27.40 -4.96 -4.53
N ARG A 89 27.86 -6.15 -4.94
CA ARG A 89 28.94 -6.90 -4.27
C ARG A 89 30.28 -6.85 -5.01
N TYR A 90 30.29 -6.46 -6.29
CA TYR A 90 31.50 -6.22 -7.07
C TYR A 90 31.83 -4.72 -7.11
N ASP A 91 31.87 -4.08 -5.93
CA ASP A 91 32.07 -2.63 -5.72
C ASP A 91 33.41 -2.09 -6.29
N ASP A 92 34.33 -2.96 -6.72
CA ASP A 92 35.65 -2.60 -7.26
C ASP A 92 35.67 -2.37 -8.80
N LEU A 93 34.57 -2.63 -9.51
CA LEU A 93 34.49 -2.37 -10.96
C LEU A 93 34.12 -0.91 -11.22
N ASP A 94 34.90 -0.23 -12.06
CA ASP A 94 34.63 1.14 -12.48
C ASP A 94 33.23 1.23 -13.13
N PHE A 95 32.49 2.31 -12.84
CA PHE A 95 31.09 2.47 -13.25
C PHE A 95 30.93 2.30 -14.77
N VAL A 96 31.93 2.75 -15.54
CA VAL A 96 32.01 2.66 -17.00
C VAL A 96 32.04 1.21 -17.46
N GLU A 97 32.94 0.37 -16.92
CA GLU A 97 32.97 -1.06 -17.23
C GLU A 97 31.67 -1.75 -16.83
N SER A 98 31.11 -1.42 -15.65
CA SER A 98 29.85 -2.01 -15.19
C SER A 98 28.66 -1.66 -16.10
N SER A 99 28.73 -0.56 -16.84
CA SER A 99 27.65 -0.10 -17.72
C SER A 99 27.65 -0.83 -19.07
N GLU A 100 28.81 -1.25 -19.57
CA GLU A 100 28.93 -2.02 -20.82
C GLU A 100 28.34 -3.43 -20.69
N TYR A 101 28.40 -4.02 -19.48
CA TYR A 101 27.79 -5.33 -19.20
C TYR A 101 26.31 -5.25 -18.80
N ARG A 102 25.74 -4.04 -18.62
CA ARG A 102 24.32 -3.86 -18.25
C ARG A 102 23.42 -3.84 -19.48
N VAL A 103 23.04 -5.03 -19.95
CA VAL A 103 22.05 -5.18 -21.03
C VAL A 103 20.61 -5.03 -20.51
N LEU A 104 20.36 -5.28 -19.22
CA LEU A 104 19.02 -5.34 -18.64
C LEU A 104 18.87 -4.50 -17.36
N PRO A 105 17.65 -4.04 -17.02
CA PRO A 105 17.40 -3.29 -15.79
C PRO A 105 17.78 -4.08 -14.52
N SER A 106 18.29 -3.40 -13.51
CA SER A 106 18.57 -3.96 -12.16
C SER A 106 17.56 -3.52 -11.10
N GLN A 107 16.61 -2.66 -11.47
CA GLN A 107 15.61 -2.13 -10.54
C GLN A 107 14.52 -3.18 -10.29
N LYS A 108 14.29 -3.51 -9.00
CA LYS A 108 13.24 -4.47 -8.56
C LYS A 108 11.81 -4.02 -8.90
N SER A 109 11.60 -2.72 -9.14
CA SER A 109 10.29 -2.14 -9.47
C SER A 109 9.98 -2.12 -10.97
N ILE A 110 10.97 -2.40 -11.82
CA ILE A 110 10.80 -2.42 -13.27
C ILE A 110 10.75 -3.88 -13.72
N PRO A 111 9.78 -4.26 -14.57
CA PRO A 111 8.67 -3.47 -15.14
C PRO A 111 7.46 -3.26 -14.19
N PRO A 112 6.66 -2.17 -14.33
CA PRO A 112 5.41 -1.97 -13.58
C PRO A 112 4.35 -3.03 -13.91
N PHE A 113 3.47 -3.42 -12.97
CA PHE A 113 2.34 -4.31 -13.29
C PHE A 113 1.32 -3.63 -14.22
N ALA A 114 1.04 -2.35 -13.96
CA ALA A 114 0.23 -1.51 -14.82
C ALA A 114 1.11 -0.89 -15.91
N ASP A 115 1.44 -1.67 -16.92
CA ASP A 115 2.15 -1.20 -18.12
C ASP A 115 1.15 -0.86 -19.23
N LEU A 116 1.25 0.36 -19.77
CA LEU A 116 0.48 0.80 -20.94
C LEU A 116 1.01 0.21 -22.27
N GLY A 117 2.09 -0.58 -22.21
CA GLY A 117 2.64 -1.32 -23.33
C GLY A 117 1.75 -2.44 -23.86
N GLN A 118 2.39 -3.49 -24.38
CA GLN A 118 1.74 -4.52 -25.20
C GLN A 118 0.53 -5.20 -24.54
N PHE A 119 0.60 -5.47 -23.23
CA PHE A 119 -0.46 -6.22 -22.56
C PHE A 119 -1.75 -5.39 -22.36
N SER A 120 -1.64 -4.07 -22.14
CA SER A 120 -2.81 -3.19 -22.06
C SER A 120 -3.63 -3.20 -23.36
N TRP A 121 -2.98 -3.31 -24.51
CA TRP A 121 -3.66 -3.46 -25.80
C TRP A 121 -4.43 -4.77 -25.91
N ILE A 122 -3.93 -5.86 -25.33
CA ILE A 122 -4.66 -7.13 -25.26
C ILE A 122 -5.93 -6.97 -24.43
N ILE A 123 -5.85 -6.29 -23.28
CA ILE A 123 -7.04 -6.02 -22.43
C ILE A 123 -8.07 -5.16 -23.16
N VAL A 124 -7.62 -4.12 -23.88
CA VAL A 124 -8.51 -3.26 -24.68
C VAL A 124 -9.16 -4.06 -25.79
N ALA A 125 -8.40 -4.85 -26.55
CA ALA A 125 -8.94 -5.67 -27.63
C ALA A 125 -9.92 -6.74 -27.12
N ALA A 126 -9.56 -7.47 -26.07
CA ALA A 126 -10.44 -8.46 -25.43
C ALA A 126 -11.70 -7.82 -24.87
N GLY A 127 -11.57 -6.68 -24.17
CA GLY A 127 -12.70 -5.92 -23.66
C GLY A 127 -13.65 -5.48 -24.76
N PHE A 128 -13.11 -5.01 -25.89
CA PHE A 128 -13.92 -4.62 -27.05
C PHE A 128 -14.69 -5.80 -27.64
N VAL A 129 -14.02 -6.93 -27.91
CA VAL A 129 -14.65 -8.14 -28.45
C VAL A 129 -15.74 -8.68 -27.51
N ASN A 130 -15.44 -8.77 -26.20
CA ASN A 130 -16.41 -9.22 -25.20
C ASN A 130 -17.61 -8.28 -25.09
N SER A 131 -17.40 -6.97 -25.20
CA SER A 131 -18.49 -5.99 -25.24
C SER A 131 -19.36 -6.11 -26.48
N VAL A 132 -18.78 -6.38 -27.65
CA VAL A 132 -19.54 -6.65 -28.88
C VAL A 132 -20.39 -7.91 -28.71
N TYR A 133 -19.84 -8.99 -28.15
CA TYR A 133 -20.63 -10.20 -27.88
C TYR A 133 -21.72 -9.96 -26.85
N LEU A 134 -21.45 -9.21 -25.78
CA LEU A 134 -22.50 -8.85 -24.83
C LEU A 134 -23.62 -8.04 -25.50
N TYR A 135 -23.26 -7.07 -26.36
CA TYR A 135 -24.23 -6.29 -27.12
C TYR A 135 -25.10 -7.16 -28.04
N LEU A 136 -24.48 -8.06 -28.81
CA LEU A 136 -25.21 -9.00 -29.67
C LEU A 136 -26.12 -9.92 -28.85
N GLY A 137 -25.62 -10.41 -27.72
CA GLY A 137 -26.40 -11.23 -26.79
C GLY A 137 -27.65 -10.52 -26.26
N LEU A 138 -27.51 -9.27 -25.85
CA LEU A 138 -28.61 -8.49 -25.28
C LEU A 138 -29.60 -7.97 -26.34
N SER A 139 -29.10 -7.55 -27.52
CA SER A 139 -29.92 -6.95 -28.57
C SER A 139 -30.68 -7.96 -29.42
N SER A 140 -30.25 -9.23 -29.48
CA SER A 140 -30.90 -10.29 -30.23
C SER A 140 -31.89 -11.14 -29.42
N SER A 141 -32.12 -10.82 -28.14
CA SER A 141 -33.03 -11.60 -27.27
C SER A 141 -34.46 -11.07 -27.33
N ASP A 142 -35.34 -11.81 -28.02
CA ASP A 142 -36.79 -11.51 -28.09
C ASP A 142 -37.45 -11.49 -26.71
N LYS A 143 -36.95 -12.29 -25.76
CA LYS A 143 -37.41 -12.30 -24.37
C LYS A 143 -37.06 -11.00 -23.65
N LEU A 144 -35.89 -10.42 -23.92
CA LEU A 144 -35.54 -9.09 -23.41
C LEU A 144 -36.39 -8.01 -24.05
N LEU A 145 -36.71 -8.13 -25.34
CA LEU A 145 -37.64 -7.21 -26.02
C LEU A 145 -39.01 -7.19 -25.32
N ALA A 146 -39.55 -8.35 -24.95
CA ALA A 146 -40.79 -8.46 -24.19
C ALA A 146 -40.69 -7.79 -22.80
N MET A 147 -39.59 -8.02 -22.06
CA MET A 147 -39.35 -7.39 -20.76
C MET A 147 -39.19 -5.85 -20.87
N THR A 148 -38.47 -5.36 -21.88
CA THR A 148 -38.32 -3.91 -22.11
C THR A 148 -39.62 -3.24 -22.52
N SER A 149 -40.48 -3.94 -23.26
CA SER A 149 -41.81 -3.44 -23.61
C SER A 149 -42.69 -3.30 -22.36
N TRP A 150 -42.58 -4.24 -21.41
CA TRP A 150 -43.24 -4.14 -20.11
C TRP A 150 -42.73 -2.95 -19.27
N LEU A 151 -41.40 -2.79 -19.15
CA LEU A 151 -40.81 -1.65 -18.43
C LEU A 151 -41.16 -0.31 -19.08
N ALA A 152 -41.13 -0.22 -20.42
CA ALA A 152 -41.54 0.98 -21.14
C ALA A 152 -43.01 1.34 -20.86
N GLY A 153 -43.89 0.34 -20.70
CA GLY A 153 -45.26 0.53 -20.22
C GLY A 153 -45.32 1.25 -18.86
N LEU A 154 -44.51 0.81 -17.89
CA LEU A 154 -44.43 1.45 -16.57
C LEU A 154 -43.97 2.91 -16.62
N TYR A 155 -42.99 3.24 -17.49
CA TYR A 155 -42.51 4.62 -17.65
C TYR A 155 -43.54 5.54 -18.33
N VAL A 156 -44.32 5.00 -19.26
CA VAL A 156 -45.43 5.72 -19.92
C VAL A 156 -46.57 5.97 -18.94
N GLU A 157 -46.96 4.96 -18.15
CA GLU A 157 -47.97 5.10 -17.08
C GLU A 157 -47.53 6.11 -16.01
N ALA A 158 -46.24 6.16 -15.68
CA ALA A 158 -45.68 7.14 -14.74
C ALA A 158 -45.59 8.58 -15.31
N GLY A 159 -45.96 8.81 -16.58
CA GLY A 159 -45.94 10.13 -17.20
C GLY A 159 -44.54 10.70 -17.48
N ILE A 160 -43.50 9.87 -17.38
CA ILE A 160 -42.09 10.30 -17.52
C ILE A 160 -41.74 10.51 -19.00
N VAL A 161 -42.36 9.77 -19.91
CA VAL A 161 -42.12 9.85 -21.36
C VAL A 161 -43.46 9.99 -22.08
N ARG A 162 -43.61 11.00 -22.96
CA ARG A 162 -44.77 11.09 -23.85
C ARG A 162 -44.73 9.89 -24.80
N ALA A 163 -45.85 9.16 -24.92
CA ALA A 163 -46.00 7.88 -25.63
C ALA A 163 -45.67 7.88 -27.14
N ALA A 164 -45.13 8.97 -27.68
CA ALA A 164 -44.83 9.11 -29.10
C ALA A 164 -43.36 8.74 -29.40
N THR A 165 -43.21 7.73 -30.27
CA THR A 165 -42.16 7.51 -31.29
C THR A 165 -40.87 6.74 -31.01
N ILE A 166 -40.56 6.23 -29.80
CA ILE A 166 -39.39 5.33 -29.66
C ILE A 166 -39.83 3.87 -29.71
N SER A 167 -39.41 3.15 -30.75
CA SER A 167 -39.68 1.71 -30.83
C SER A 167 -38.99 0.97 -29.67
N PRO A 168 -39.66 0.00 -29.00
CA PRO A 168 -39.05 -0.76 -27.90
C PRO A 168 -37.72 -1.40 -28.28
N GLY A 169 -37.58 -1.82 -29.55
CA GLY A 169 -36.33 -2.34 -30.09
C GLY A 169 -35.19 -1.31 -30.13
N LEU A 170 -35.48 -0.03 -30.39
CA LEU A 170 -34.47 1.03 -30.33
C LEU A 170 -34.01 1.28 -28.90
N VAL A 171 -34.94 1.30 -27.92
CA VAL A 171 -34.58 1.42 -26.50
C VAL A 171 -33.68 0.27 -26.06
N LEU A 172 -34.05 -0.98 -26.38
CA LEU A 172 -33.25 -2.16 -26.03
C LEU A 172 -31.84 -2.09 -26.65
N LYS A 173 -31.73 -1.67 -27.92
CA LYS A 173 -30.42 -1.48 -28.58
C LYS A 173 -29.57 -0.42 -27.89
N LEU A 174 -30.17 0.72 -27.50
CA LEU A 174 -29.45 1.78 -26.79
C LEU A 174 -28.99 1.33 -25.40
N VAL A 175 -29.86 0.68 -24.63
CA VAL A 175 -29.52 0.13 -23.30
C VAL A 175 -28.43 -0.94 -23.43
N GLY A 176 -28.57 -1.86 -24.39
CA GLY A 176 -27.55 -2.88 -24.66
C GLY A 176 -26.20 -2.26 -25.03
N ALA A 177 -26.18 -1.20 -25.83
CA ALA A 177 -24.95 -0.49 -26.19
C ALA A 177 -24.30 0.19 -24.98
N GLN A 178 -25.10 0.81 -24.10
CA GLN A 178 -24.61 1.39 -22.85
C GLN A 178 -24.01 0.34 -21.92
N LEU A 179 -24.69 -0.81 -21.74
CA LEU A 179 -24.18 -1.93 -20.94
C LEU A 179 -22.90 -2.51 -21.52
N ALA A 180 -22.81 -2.65 -22.85
CA ALA A 180 -21.59 -3.09 -23.53
C ALA A 180 -20.42 -2.11 -23.31
N LEU A 181 -20.67 -0.80 -23.36
CA LEU A 181 -19.66 0.21 -23.08
C LEU A 181 -19.20 0.17 -21.61
N LEU A 182 -20.12 0.02 -20.66
CA LEU A 182 -19.77 -0.16 -19.25
C LEU A 182 -18.95 -1.44 -19.04
N TYR A 183 -19.29 -2.53 -19.74
CA TYR A 183 -18.57 -3.79 -19.70
C TYR A 183 -17.15 -3.69 -20.27
N PHE A 184 -16.95 -2.85 -21.29
CA PHE A 184 -15.61 -2.55 -21.82
C PHE A 184 -14.75 -1.87 -20.75
N TRP A 185 -15.30 -0.84 -20.10
CA TRP A 185 -14.60 -0.15 -19.01
C TRP A 185 -14.36 -1.05 -17.81
N LEU A 186 -15.27 -1.99 -17.52
CA LEU A 186 -15.09 -2.98 -16.47
C LEU A 186 -13.83 -3.82 -16.66
N HIS A 187 -13.47 -4.20 -17.90
CA HIS A 187 -12.21 -4.91 -18.18
C HIS A 187 -11.00 -4.07 -17.78
N ARG A 188 -10.96 -2.81 -18.22
CA ARG A 188 -9.85 -1.89 -17.91
C ARG A 188 -9.74 -1.63 -16.41
N LEU A 189 -10.86 -1.33 -15.76
CA LEU A 189 -10.92 -1.08 -14.32
C LEU A 189 -10.51 -2.31 -13.50
N SER A 190 -10.98 -3.50 -13.89
CA SER A 190 -10.63 -4.75 -13.20
C SER A 190 -9.13 -5.05 -13.36
N PHE A 191 -8.57 -4.87 -14.56
CA PHE A 191 -7.13 -4.98 -14.77
C PHE A 191 -6.34 -3.99 -13.91
N ASP A 192 -6.74 -2.72 -13.85
CA ASP A 192 -6.07 -1.71 -13.03
C ASP A 192 -6.18 -2.02 -11.53
N GLN A 193 -7.33 -2.51 -11.07
CA GLN A 193 -7.52 -2.93 -9.68
C GLN A 193 -6.65 -4.13 -9.34
N LEU A 194 -6.59 -5.15 -10.21
CA LEU A 194 -5.71 -6.30 -10.04
C LEU A 194 -4.24 -5.86 -10.08
N ALA A 195 -3.83 -5.02 -11.03
CA ALA A 195 -2.46 -4.51 -11.10
C ALA A 195 -2.07 -3.73 -9.84
N ARG A 196 -2.95 -2.87 -9.30
CA ARG A 196 -2.73 -2.18 -8.02
C ARG A 196 -2.73 -3.12 -6.83
N HIS A 197 -3.59 -4.13 -6.85
CA HIS A 197 -3.63 -5.17 -5.82
C HIS A 197 -2.32 -5.97 -5.83
N GLU A 198 -1.81 -6.36 -6.99
CA GLU A 198 -0.52 -7.04 -7.11
C GLU A 198 0.65 -6.09 -6.80
N GLU A 199 0.59 -4.81 -7.18
CA GLU A 199 1.65 -3.85 -6.82
C GLU A 199 1.69 -3.61 -5.29
N GLY A 200 0.52 -3.53 -4.63
CA GLY A 200 0.43 -3.41 -3.18
C GLY A 200 0.63 -4.74 -2.43
N GLY A 201 0.26 -5.85 -3.05
CA GLY A 201 0.25 -7.20 -2.50
C GLY A 201 1.56 -7.95 -2.68
N MET A 202 2.19 -7.78 -3.84
CA MET A 202 3.52 -8.27 -4.25
C MET A 202 4.58 -7.20 -4.13
N THR A 203 4.42 -6.33 -3.14
CA THR A 203 5.58 -5.67 -2.57
C THR A 203 6.62 -6.77 -2.28
N PHE A 204 7.70 -6.79 -3.08
CA PHE A 204 9.03 -6.65 -2.50
C PHE A 204 8.82 -5.78 -1.28
N PHE A 205 8.77 -6.46 -0.14
CA PHE A 205 8.05 -6.01 1.03
C PHE A 205 8.10 -4.50 1.14
N ASN A 206 6.98 -3.78 1.29
CA ASN A 206 7.01 -2.34 1.49
C ASN A 206 8.12 -2.11 2.49
N HIS A 207 9.24 -1.52 2.05
CA HIS A 207 10.42 -1.33 2.87
C HIS A 207 10.01 -0.20 3.80
N ALA A 208 9.04 -0.45 4.66
CA ALA A 208 8.31 0.56 5.38
C ALA A 208 8.82 0.48 6.79
N VAL A 209 9.37 1.59 7.24
CA VAL A 209 9.78 1.77 8.62
C VAL A 209 8.85 2.77 9.28
N GLY A 210 8.20 2.30 10.35
CA GLY A 210 7.50 3.18 11.27
C GLY A 210 8.48 3.77 12.27
N VAL A 211 8.33 5.04 12.60
CA VAL A 211 9.28 5.74 13.48
C VAL A 211 8.49 6.58 14.47
N ASP A 212 8.60 6.28 15.76
CA ASP A 212 8.13 7.22 16.79
C ASP A 212 8.95 8.51 16.75
N ILE A 213 8.41 9.63 17.22
CA ILE A 213 9.14 10.90 17.27
C ILE A 213 9.82 11.10 18.61
N ASP A 214 9.09 10.91 19.71
CA ASP A 214 9.45 11.40 21.02
C ASP A 214 10.33 10.35 21.73
N GLY A 215 11.60 10.67 21.97
CA GLY A 215 12.58 9.69 22.49
C GLY A 215 13.30 8.89 21.39
N VAL A 216 12.79 8.93 20.15
CA VAL A 216 13.39 8.27 19.00
C VAL A 216 14.11 9.25 18.07
N LEU A 217 13.45 10.34 17.65
CA LEU A 217 14.05 11.40 16.81
C LEU A 217 14.62 12.56 17.62
N ASN A 218 14.28 12.66 18.90
CA ASN A 218 14.66 13.75 19.78
C ASN A 218 15.16 13.29 21.15
N GLU A 219 15.81 14.21 21.87
CA GLU A 219 16.27 14.02 23.25
C GLU A 219 15.15 14.35 24.26
N HIS A 220 14.09 13.54 24.26
CA HIS A 220 12.85 13.77 25.02
C HIS A 220 13.08 13.99 26.53
N CYS A 221 13.83 13.10 27.19
CA CYS A 221 14.11 13.20 28.63
C CYS A 221 14.91 14.46 28.97
N GLN A 222 15.95 14.77 28.19
CA GLN A 222 16.77 15.98 28.41
C GLN A 222 15.92 17.24 28.30
N GLN A 223 15.05 17.31 27.29
CA GLN A 223 14.16 18.43 27.10
C GLN A 223 13.14 18.55 28.23
N PHE A 224 12.60 17.43 28.72
CA PHE A 224 11.67 17.43 29.86
C PHE A 224 12.35 18.00 31.11
N CYS A 225 13.53 17.51 31.49
CA CYS A 225 14.30 18.01 32.62
C CYS A 225 14.58 19.52 32.51
N LYS A 226 15.00 19.98 31.33
CA LYS A 226 15.31 21.40 31.06
C LYS A 226 14.10 22.30 31.26
N VAL A 227 12.96 21.95 30.66
CA VAL A 227 11.73 22.75 30.74
C VAL A 227 11.12 22.67 32.13
N LEU A 228 11.15 21.50 32.78
CA LEU A 228 10.69 21.32 34.16
C LEU A 228 11.43 22.26 35.11
N LYS A 229 12.77 22.26 35.07
CA LYS A 229 13.60 23.14 35.92
C LYS A 229 13.28 24.62 35.69
N LYS A 230 13.04 25.00 34.44
CA LYS A 230 12.68 26.38 34.09
C LYS A 230 11.33 26.79 34.70
N LEU A 231 10.31 25.96 34.55
CA LEU A 231 8.92 26.28 34.91
C LEU A 231 8.59 26.04 36.38
N THR A 232 9.16 25.01 37.01
CA THR A 232 8.79 24.56 38.37
C THR A 232 9.92 24.68 39.39
N LYS A 233 11.14 25.04 38.95
CA LYS A 233 12.38 25.02 39.73
C LYS A 233 12.84 23.64 40.22
N LYS A 234 12.10 22.56 39.93
CA LYS A 234 12.51 21.19 40.24
C LYS A 234 13.63 20.74 39.29
N SER A 235 14.72 20.22 39.86
CA SER A 235 15.87 19.74 39.09
C SER A 235 15.95 18.22 39.18
N ILE A 236 15.76 17.54 38.04
CA ILE A 236 15.93 16.10 37.88
C ILE A 236 16.90 15.84 36.73
N ARG A 237 17.58 14.69 36.75
CA ARG A 237 18.47 14.24 35.67
C ARG A 237 17.72 13.25 34.75
N PRO A 238 18.04 13.21 33.44
CA PRO A 238 17.39 12.31 32.48
C PRO A 238 17.39 10.84 32.91
N GLU A 239 18.48 10.39 33.52
CA GLU A 239 18.68 8.99 33.95
C GLU A 239 17.74 8.60 35.10
N GLN A 240 17.16 9.58 35.80
CA GLN A 240 16.19 9.35 36.87
C GLN A 240 14.77 9.06 36.33
N ILE A 241 14.51 9.29 35.03
CA ILE A 241 13.21 9.02 34.40
C ILE A 241 13.15 7.54 34.04
N THR A 242 12.93 6.69 35.04
CA THR A 242 12.92 5.22 34.90
C THR A 242 11.56 4.64 34.52
N ARG A 243 10.52 5.48 34.42
CA ARG A 243 9.16 5.07 34.04
C ARG A 243 8.43 6.19 33.32
N MET A 244 7.60 5.83 32.36
CA MET A 244 6.62 6.71 31.71
C MET A 244 5.19 6.34 32.12
N PRO A 245 4.28 7.31 32.33
CA PRO A 245 4.53 8.74 32.55
C PRO A 245 5.57 9.06 33.66
N VAL A 246 6.28 10.19 33.54
CA VAL A 246 7.39 10.62 34.41
C VAL A 246 6.95 10.73 35.88
N ARG A 247 5.70 11.14 36.13
CA ARG A 247 5.13 11.21 37.50
C ARG A 247 5.18 9.87 38.24
N TYR A 248 5.26 8.74 37.53
CA TYR A 248 5.35 7.41 38.12
C TYR A 248 6.77 6.92 38.36
N ALA A 249 7.80 7.73 38.05
CA ALA A 249 9.19 7.38 38.30
C ALA A 249 9.63 7.56 39.77
N GLY A 250 8.78 8.14 40.65
CA GLY A 250 9.09 8.30 42.08
C GLY A 250 10.10 9.40 42.40
N ILE A 251 10.26 10.37 41.49
CA ILE A 251 11.29 11.43 41.55
C ILE A 251 10.75 12.83 41.92
N GLY A 252 9.58 12.89 42.55
CA GLY A 252 8.97 14.14 43.03
C GLY A 252 8.32 15.03 41.95
N VAL A 253 8.11 14.48 40.74
CA VAL A 253 7.35 15.11 39.65
C VAL A 253 5.87 14.79 39.82
N THR A 254 5.02 15.81 39.91
CA THR A 254 3.56 15.66 40.01
C THR A 254 2.90 15.65 38.63
N GLU A 255 1.62 15.29 38.56
CA GLU A 255 0.84 15.41 37.32
C GLU A 255 0.75 16.88 36.83
N GLU A 256 0.64 17.84 37.76
CA GLU A 256 0.62 19.26 37.42
C GLU A 256 1.94 19.73 36.80
N ASP A 257 3.06 19.22 37.30
CA ASP A 257 4.38 19.51 36.73
C ASP A 257 4.49 18.99 35.29
N GLU A 258 4.07 17.73 35.04
CA GLU A 258 4.04 17.16 33.70
C GLU A 258 3.16 17.98 32.76
N ARG A 259 1.94 18.30 33.19
CA ARG A 259 1.00 19.10 32.41
C ARG A 259 1.61 20.46 32.08
N THR A 260 2.19 21.14 33.07
CA THR A 260 2.86 22.44 32.90
C THR A 260 3.97 22.37 31.84
N VAL A 261 4.76 21.30 31.82
CA VAL A 261 5.82 21.08 30.81
C VAL A 261 5.22 20.81 29.43
N PHE A 262 4.30 19.84 29.31
CA PHE A 262 3.75 19.40 28.03
C PHE A 262 2.77 20.41 27.39
N GLU A 263 2.16 21.30 28.17
CA GLU A 263 1.33 22.40 27.64
C GLU A 263 2.18 23.62 27.24
N SER A 264 3.49 23.61 27.50
CA SER A 264 4.39 24.68 27.09
C SER A 264 4.77 24.57 25.60
N LYS A 265 4.69 25.69 24.89
CA LYS A 265 5.15 25.78 23.47
C LYS A 265 6.64 25.48 23.36
N GLU A 266 7.44 25.98 24.30
CA GLU A 266 8.89 25.84 24.31
C GLU A 266 9.32 24.38 24.26
N TYR A 267 8.65 23.53 25.05
CA TYR A 267 8.91 22.09 25.08
C TYR A 267 8.93 21.49 23.68
N TRP A 268 7.88 21.70 22.89
CA TRP A 268 7.73 21.12 21.55
C TRP A 268 8.56 21.78 20.44
N THR A 269 8.95 23.05 20.60
CA THR A 269 9.67 23.79 19.54
C THR A 269 11.18 23.76 19.67
N THR A 270 11.69 23.43 20.86
CA THR A 270 13.13 23.53 21.18
C THR A 270 13.78 22.20 21.55
N MET A 271 13.08 21.07 21.33
CA MET A 271 13.64 19.74 21.50
C MET A 271 14.95 19.60 20.72
N PRO A 272 16.04 19.13 21.35
CA PRO A 272 17.26 18.76 20.63
C PRO A 272 16.96 17.55 19.72
N PRO A 273 17.39 17.56 18.45
CA PRO A 273 17.36 16.35 17.64
C PRO A 273 18.35 15.32 18.19
N LYS A 274 18.00 14.04 18.14
CA LYS A 274 18.91 12.95 18.53
C LYS A 274 20.05 12.84 17.51
N ALA A 275 21.28 12.64 17.99
CA ALA A 275 22.48 12.64 17.15
C ALA A 275 22.38 11.58 16.04
N GLY A 276 22.70 11.98 14.79
CA GLY A 276 22.67 11.12 13.60
C GLY A 276 21.27 10.76 13.08
N ALA A 277 20.19 11.07 13.80
CA ALA A 277 18.84 10.60 13.46
C ALA A 277 18.38 11.07 12.08
N ALA A 278 18.54 12.36 11.75
CA ALA A 278 18.11 12.90 10.46
C ALA A 278 18.93 12.32 9.29
N THR A 279 20.25 12.17 9.49
CA THR A 279 21.16 11.63 8.48
C THR A 279 20.84 10.18 8.16
N GLU A 280 20.77 9.32 9.19
CA GLU A 280 20.54 7.90 8.99
C GLU A 280 19.11 7.60 8.52
N LEU A 281 18.10 8.33 9.01
CA LEU A 281 16.75 8.21 8.49
C LEU A 281 16.67 8.59 7.00
N GLY A 282 17.42 9.62 6.60
CA GLY A 282 17.61 9.99 5.20
C GLY A 282 18.25 8.86 4.39
N ARG A 283 19.30 8.21 4.90
CA ARG A 283 19.94 7.07 4.24
C ARG A 283 19.04 5.84 4.15
N ILE A 284 18.27 5.54 5.21
CA ILE A 284 17.26 4.47 5.21
C ILE A 284 16.26 4.71 4.07
N ARG A 285 15.76 5.94 3.93
CA ARG A 285 14.85 6.29 2.84
C ARG A 285 15.52 6.24 1.47
N ASP A 286 16.62 6.97 1.31
CA ASP A 286 17.16 7.31 -0.01
C ASP A 286 18.09 6.21 -0.55
N GLN A 287 18.85 5.52 0.30
CA GLN A 287 19.80 4.47 -0.11
C GLN A 287 19.19 3.08 -0.02
N LEU A 288 18.46 2.77 1.06
CA LEU A 288 17.82 1.46 1.24
C LEU A 288 16.43 1.39 0.59
N GLY A 289 15.89 2.52 0.11
CA GLY A 289 14.61 2.59 -0.58
C GLY A 289 13.39 2.46 0.34
N PHE A 290 13.55 2.78 1.63
CA PHE A 290 12.46 2.61 2.59
C PHE A 290 11.43 3.75 2.52
N GLN A 291 10.14 3.42 2.62
CA GLN A 291 9.08 4.36 2.99
C GLN A 291 9.14 4.63 4.50
N VAL A 292 9.31 5.89 4.87
CA VAL A 292 9.40 6.32 6.26
C VAL A 292 8.07 6.92 6.73
N HIS A 293 7.45 6.27 7.71
CA HIS A 293 6.22 6.74 8.33
C HIS A 293 6.48 7.20 9.77
N ALA A 294 6.40 8.51 10.02
CA ALA A 294 6.56 9.08 11.34
C ALA A 294 5.23 9.05 12.13
N PHE A 295 5.30 8.68 13.40
CA PHE A 295 4.16 8.56 14.31
C PHE A 295 4.40 9.38 15.58
N THR A 296 3.34 10.02 16.08
CA THR A 296 3.39 10.67 17.39
C THR A 296 2.00 10.77 18.00
N TRP A 297 1.94 10.63 19.32
CA TRP A 297 0.74 10.87 20.11
C TRP A 297 0.96 12.10 21.00
N ARG A 298 0.22 13.17 20.71
CA ARG A 298 0.33 14.44 21.43
C ARG A 298 -1.07 14.93 21.82
N PRO A 299 -1.66 14.40 22.90
CA PRO A 299 -3.02 14.74 23.35
C PRO A 299 -3.11 16.11 24.03
N TRP A 300 -1.96 16.75 24.29
CA TRP A 300 -1.84 17.96 25.09
C TRP A 300 -2.46 19.19 24.41
N ARG A 301 -2.98 20.11 25.23
CA ARG A 301 -3.54 21.39 24.77
C ARG A 301 -2.55 22.51 25.08
N VAL A 302 -1.76 22.91 24.08
CA VAL A 302 -0.98 24.15 24.18
C VAL A 302 -1.93 25.34 24.02
N LYS A 303 -1.59 26.49 24.64
CA LYS A 303 -2.36 27.76 24.64
C LYS A 303 -3.06 28.06 23.31
N ARG A 304 -4.24 28.69 23.39
CA ARG A 304 -5.30 28.88 22.35
C ARG A 304 -4.84 29.20 20.91
N PHE A 305 -3.66 29.78 20.70
CA PHE A 305 -3.18 30.22 19.39
C PHE A 305 -2.07 29.36 18.77
N TRP A 306 -1.69 28.24 19.39
CA TRP A 306 -0.61 27.39 18.87
C TRP A 306 -1.04 25.94 18.64
N SER A 307 -0.80 25.44 17.43
CA SER A 307 -1.08 24.05 17.05
C SER A 307 0.16 23.17 17.22
N ILE A 308 0.07 22.17 18.10
CA ILE A 308 1.12 21.14 18.27
C ILE A 308 1.45 20.49 16.93
N ARG A 309 0.45 20.25 16.08
CA ARG A 309 0.65 19.60 14.78
C ARG A 309 1.54 20.43 13.86
N MET A 310 1.27 21.74 13.77
CA MET A 310 2.10 22.66 12.99
C MET A 310 3.50 22.79 13.59
N GLY A 311 3.58 22.88 14.92
CA GLY A 311 4.85 22.91 15.65
C GLY A 311 5.75 21.73 15.34
N THR A 312 5.18 20.53 15.41
CA THR A 312 5.87 19.26 15.11
C THR A 312 6.38 19.23 13.68
N ARG A 313 5.55 19.61 12.70
CA ARG A 313 5.96 19.68 11.28
C ARG A 313 7.10 20.66 11.06
N ARG A 314 7.01 21.85 11.67
CA ARG A 314 8.08 22.86 11.60
C ARG A 314 9.37 22.37 12.25
N TRP A 315 9.27 21.70 13.40
CA TRP A 315 10.42 21.12 14.07
C TRP A 315 11.09 20.03 13.22
N LEU A 316 10.33 19.11 12.65
CA LEU A 316 10.86 18.07 11.76
C LEU A 316 11.56 18.67 10.53
N SER A 317 10.93 19.65 9.88
CA SER A 317 11.49 20.33 8.72
C SER A 317 12.74 21.14 9.07
N LYS A 318 12.75 21.86 10.19
CA LYS A 318 13.91 22.63 10.65
C LYS A 318 15.14 21.75 10.92
N ASN A 319 14.92 20.52 11.37
CA ASN A 319 16.00 19.56 11.66
C ASN A 319 16.25 18.57 10.50
N SER A 320 15.78 18.89 9.28
CA SER A 320 16.02 18.11 8.07
C SER A 320 15.62 16.64 8.13
N PHE A 321 14.60 16.28 8.93
CA PHE A 321 14.05 14.93 8.93
C PHE A 321 13.24 14.67 7.67
N ARG A 322 13.64 13.64 6.91
CA ARG A 322 12.97 13.20 5.68
C ARG A 322 12.02 12.05 6.00
N PHE A 323 10.76 12.18 5.62
CA PHE A 323 9.75 11.14 5.81
C PHE A 323 8.66 11.26 4.73
N ASP A 324 7.98 10.15 4.43
CA ASP A 324 6.95 10.08 3.39
C ASP A 324 5.56 10.38 3.96
N SER A 325 5.32 10.11 5.25
CA SER A 325 4.09 10.54 5.91
C SER A 325 4.24 10.77 7.41
N LEU A 326 3.49 11.73 7.96
CA LEU A 326 3.39 12.00 9.39
C LEU A 326 1.97 11.75 9.91
N THR A 327 1.85 10.88 10.90
CA THR A 327 0.58 10.52 11.54
C THR A 327 0.52 11.04 12.97
N PHE A 328 -0.51 11.83 13.27
CA PHE A 328 -0.89 12.16 14.64
C PHE A 328 -1.94 11.16 15.12
N GLU A 329 -1.57 10.38 16.13
CA GLU A 329 -2.41 9.31 16.62
C GLU A 329 -3.65 9.82 17.35
N LYS A 330 -4.70 9.00 17.32
CA LYS A 330 -5.94 9.22 18.06
C LYS A 330 -6.34 7.92 18.76
N GLY A 331 -6.52 8.01 20.08
CA GLY A 331 -6.77 6.87 20.97
C GLY A 331 -5.48 6.25 21.52
N ASN A 332 -5.55 5.69 22.73
CA ASN A 332 -4.47 4.93 23.36
C ASN A 332 -4.76 3.43 23.32
N LEU A 333 -3.70 2.62 23.24
CA LEU A 333 -3.79 1.18 23.53
C LEU A 333 -4.30 1.02 24.96
N GLY A 334 -5.53 0.53 25.12
CA GLY A 334 -6.15 0.31 26.43
C GLY A 334 -7.62 0.70 26.47
N GLU A 335 -8.09 1.58 25.58
CA GLU A 335 -9.52 1.84 25.44
C GLU A 335 -10.16 0.78 24.54
N PRO A 336 -11.26 0.12 24.97
CA PRO A 336 -11.98 -0.83 24.14
C PRO A 336 -12.32 -0.19 22.80
N VAL A 337 -11.99 -0.87 21.70
CA VAL A 337 -12.35 -0.43 20.34
C VAL A 337 -13.87 -0.61 20.21
N GLY A 338 -14.65 0.35 20.71
CA GLY A 338 -16.09 0.39 20.52
C GLY A 338 -16.46 0.67 19.05
N MET A 339 -17.75 0.90 18.77
CA MET A 339 -18.28 1.19 17.42
C MET A 339 -17.59 2.38 16.68
N LYS A 340 -16.73 3.15 17.34
CA LYS A 340 -15.90 4.21 16.75
C LYS A 340 -14.55 3.71 16.21
N ALA A 341 -14.42 2.42 15.88
CA ALA A 341 -13.21 1.83 15.28
C ALA A 341 -12.70 2.61 14.05
N ALA A 342 -13.61 3.18 13.24
CA ALA A 342 -13.27 4.01 12.08
C ALA A 342 -12.53 5.32 12.44
N LEU A 343 -12.58 5.77 13.70
CA LEU A 343 -11.88 6.96 14.19
C LEU A 343 -10.53 6.64 14.85
N TYR A 344 -10.24 5.36 15.07
CA TYR A 344 -9.01 4.91 15.71
C TYR A 344 -7.85 4.96 14.71
N ARG A 345 -6.85 5.77 15.00
CA ARG A 345 -5.65 5.93 14.15
C ARG A 345 -4.42 5.75 15.02
N SER A 346 -4.18 4.52 15.47
CA SER A 346 -2.97 4.17 16.21
C SER A 346 -1.89 3.63 15.27
N ARG A 347 -0.63 3.71 15.70
CA ARG A 347 0.51 3.10 15.01
C ARG A 347 0.31 1.60 14.77
N PHE A 348 -0.38 0.88 15.66
CA PHE A 348 -0.64 -0.56 15.50
C PHE A 348 -1.57 -0.86 14.32
N TYR A 349 -2.70 -0.16 14.25
CA TYR A 349 -3.65 -0.30 13.15
C TYR A 349 -3.03 0.11 11.81
N ILE A 350 -2.30 1.23 11.81
CA ILE A 350 -1.66 1.74 10.60
C ILE A 350 -0.52 0.82 10.17
N SER A 351 0.30 0.31 11.10
CA SER A 351 1.37 -0.63 10.80
C SER A 351 0.83 -1.92 10.20
N LYS A 352 -0.26 -2.46 10.76
CA LYS A 352 -0.92 -3.66 10.21
C LYS A 352 -1.52 -3.40 8.83
N SER A 353 -2.28 -2.31 8.66
CA SER A 353 -2.97 -2.00 7.39
C SER A 353 -2.02 -1.61 6.27
N ARG A 354 -0.90 -0.94 6.58
CA ARG A 354 0.13 -0.56 5.60
C ARG A 354 1.25 -1.58 5.46
N ARG A 355 1.19 -2.68 6.22
CA ARG A 355 2.22 -3.73 6.28
C ARG A 355 3.61 -3.18 6.59
N ILE A 356 3.71 -2.29 7.58
CA ILE A 356 4.99 -1.76 8.08
C ILE A 356 5.77 -2.90 8.74
N GLN A 357 6.92 -3.24 8.16
CA GLN A 357 7.71 -4.38 8.59
C GLN A 357 8.67 -4.08 9.72
N PHE A 358 9.18 -2.85 9.75
CA PHE A 358 10.17 -2.43 10.71
C PHE A 358 9.63 -1.25 11.50
N PHE A 359 9.93 -1.18 12.78
CA PHE A 359 9.49 -0.04 13.59
C PHE A 359 10.60 0.41 14.53
N VAL A 360 10.76 1.71 14.73
CA VAL A 360 11.67 2.29 15.73
C VAL A 360 10.81 2.92 16.83
N GLU A 361 10.97 2.43 18.04
CA GLU A 361 10.13 2.74 19.20
C GLU A 361 11.03 2.92 20.44
N ASP A 362 10.64 3.78 21.37
CA ASP A 362 11.32 3.97 22.66
C ASP A 362 10.55 3.36 23.83
N ASP A 363 9.23 3.24 23.72
CA ASP A 363 8.36 2.63 24.74
C ASP A 363 8.35 1.09 24.63
N LEU A 364 8.71 0.42 25.72
CA LEU A 364 8.83 -1.04 25.74
C LEU A 364 7.51 -1.78 25.48
N ASP A 365 6.40 -1.31 26.06
CA ASP A 365 5.12 -1.99 25.95
C ASP A 365 4.51 -1.80 24.55
N LYS A 366 4.72 -0.63 23.95
CA LYS A 366 4.42 -0.41 22.53
C LYS A 366 5.31 -1.26 21.63
N ALA A 367 6.61 -1.37 21.91
CA ALA A 367 7.53 -2.20 21.14
C ALA A 367 7.13 -3.68 21.19
N ARG A 368 6.73 -4.20 22.36
CA ARG A 368 6.14 -5.54 22.51
C ARG A 368 4.88 -5.71 21.68
N SER A 369 3.99 -4.73 21.71
CA SER A 369 2.74 -4.78 20.93
C SER A 369 3.01 -4.74 19.41
N LEU A 370 3.96 -3.93 18.97
CA LEU A 370 4.43 -3.86 17.58
C LEU A 370 5.14 -5.14 17.14
N SER A 371 5.81 -5.85 18.05
CA SER A 371 6.52 -7.10 17.73
C SER A 371 5.59 -8.22 17.23
N ASN A 372 4.29 -8.14 17.52
CA ASN A 372 3.27 -9.05 16.99
C ASN A 372 2.81 -8.69 15.56
N ILE A 373 3.23 -7.53 15.04
CA ILE A 373 2.79 -6.96 13.76
C ILE A 373 3.97 -6.84 12.79
N CYS A 374 5.10 -6.35 13.30
CA CYS A 374 6.31 -6.05 12.54
C CYS A 374 7.26 -7.24 12.53
N ARG A 375 8.04 -7.36 11.45
CA ARG A 375 9.13 -8.33 11.32
C ARG A 375 10.21 -8.09 12.39
N ALA A 376 10.60 -6.84 12.59
CA ALA A 376 11.50 -6.45 13.68
C ALA A 376 11.13 -5.07 14.25
N VAL A 377 11.37 -4.88 15.54
CA VAL A 377 11.19 -3.59 16.21
C VAL A 377 12.52 -3.19 16.85
N PHE A 378 13.04 -2.04 16.47
CA PHE A 378 14.22 -1.43 17.06
C PHE A 378 13.81 -0.60 18.28
N LEU A 379 14.11 -1.13 19.48
CA LEU A 379 13.87 -0.44 20.74
C LEU A 379 15.04 0.51 21.02
N MET A 380 14.81 1.81 20.82
CA MET A 380 15.79 2.87 21.08
C MET A 380 16.04 2.98 22.58
N ASP A 381 17.29 2.86 23.01
CA ASP A 381 17.66 2.91 24.43
C ASP A 381 17.23 4.20 25.11
N GLN A 382 16.49 4.05 26.21
CA GLN A 382 16.04 5.13 27.07
C GLN A 382 16.07 4.68 28.54
N PRO A 383 16.27 5.59 29.51
CA PRO A 383 16.34 5.23 30.93
C PRO A 383 15.12 4.45 31.46
N TYR A 384 13.94 4.65 30.86
CA TYR A 384 12.69 4.00 31.27
C TYR A 384 12.39 2.64 30.63
N ASN A 385 13.20 2.15 29.68
CA ASN A 385 12.89 0.93 28.92
C ASN A 385 13.82 -0.26 29.19
N TYR A 386 14.62 -0.22 30.26
CA TYR A 386 15.58 -1.28 30.61
C TYR A 386 14.98 -2.48 31.35
N THR A 387 13.71 -2.43 31.74
CA THR A 387 13.10 -3.48 32.58
C THR A 387 12.35 -4.52 31.74
N GLY A 388 12.40 -5.78 32.15
CA GLY A 388 11.58 -6.86 31.58
C GLY A 388 12.15 -7.54 30.33
N ARG A 389 11.53 -8.68 29.99
CA ARG A 389 11.96 -9.54 28.87
C ARG A 389 11.57 -8.94 27.52
N LEU A 390 12.51 -8.95 26.57
CA LEU A 390 12.25 -8.54 25.18
C LEU A 390 11.74 -9.75 24.37
N PRO A 391 10.74 -9.56 23.49
CA PRO A 391 10.43 -10.52 22.43
C PRO A 391 11.64 -10.74 21.52
N HIS A 392 11.73 -11.91 20.89
CA HIS A 392 12.89 -12.33 20.10
C HIS A 392 13.18 -11.43 18.88
N ASN A 393 12.16 -10.73 18.36
CA ASN A 393 12.26 -9.80 17.24
C ASN A 393 12.26 -8.33 17.67
N VAL A 394 12.49 -8.04 18.96
CA VAL A 394 12.74 -6.68 19.45
C VAL A 394 14.23 -6.52 19.70
N ILE A 395 14.87 -5.66 18.90
CA ILE A 395 16.31 -5.43 18.89
C ILE A 395 16.60 -4.12 19.60
N ARG A 396 17.35 -4.17 20.69
CA ARG A 396 17.77 -2.96 21.42
C ARG A 396 18.88 -2.24 20.65
N VAL A 397 18.75 -0.93 20.49
CA VAL A 397 19.71 -0.08 19.75
C VAL A 397 20.01 1.20 20.52
N ARG A 398 21.25 1.69 20.44
CA ARG A 398 21.69 2.91 21.15
C ARG A 398 21.71 4.13 20.26
N LYS A 399 21.97 3.92 18.97
CA LYS A 399 22.16 4.98 17.97
C LYS A 399 21.53 4.59 16.65
N TRP A 400 21.20 5.60 15.86
CA TRP A 400 20.56 5.41 14.56
C TRP A 400 21.42 4.64 13.54
N GLN A 401 22.75 4.71 13.66
CA GLN A 401 23.64 3.93 12.79
C GLN A 401 23.40 2.41 12.93
N GLU A 402 23.14 1.91 14.14
CA GLU A 402 22.87 0.48 14.37
C GLU A 402 21.57 0.04 13.69
N ILE A 403 20.57 0.93 13.61
CA ILE A 403 19.31 0.68 12.89
C ILE A 403 19.57 0.58 11.39
N TYR A 404 20.33 1.53 10.82
CA TYR A 404 20.70 1.51 9.41
C TYR A 404 21.47 0.23 9.06
N ASP A 405 22.48 -0.13 9.85
CA ASP A 405 23.31 -1.31 9.63
C ASP A 405 22.48 -2.60 9.72
N ALA A 406 21.58 -2.69 10.71
CA ALA A 406 20.68 -3.83 10.86
C ALA A 406 19.69 -3.94 9.69
N LEU A 407 19.09 -2.82 9.25
CA LEU A 407 18.20 -2.82 8.08
C LEU A 407 18.94 -3.23 6.81
N LYS A 408 20.19 -2.78 6.62
CA LYS A 408 21.04 -3.17 5.50
C LYS A 408 21.33 -4.69 5.49
N GLN A 409 21.42 -5.33 6.65
CA GLN A 409 21.64 -6.78 6.75
C GLN A 409 20.36 -7.61 6.56
N LEU A 410 19.18 -7.05 6.88
CA LEU A 410 17.88 -7.73 6.83
C LEU A 410 17.19 -7.67 5.46
N CYS A 411 17.72 -6.83 4.55
CA CYS A 411 17.26 -6.58 3.18
C CYS A 411 18.24 -7.18 2.17
#